data_AF-A0A6A3X8D1-F1
#
_entry.id   AF-A0A6A3X8D1-F1
#
_cell.length_a   1.000
_cell.length_b   1.000
_cell.length_c   1.000
_cell.angle_alpha   90.00
_cell.angle_beta   90.00
_cell.angle_gamma   90.00
#
_symmetry.space_group_name_H-M   'P 1'
#
loop_
_entity.id
_entity.type
_entity.pdbx_description
1 polymer ?
#
loop_
_entity_poly.entity_id
_entity_poly.type
_entity_poly.pdbx_seq_one_letter_code
_entity_poly.pdbx_strand_id
1 'polypeptide(L)'
;MTCEKIEERRQKKLEAQLEAQLERISDESSQINLLAQFETRRRKKETQKDSDIFPEKIPAEIPAERGVPHEIDLVPGSKYCVTRQLPLPRDQVQTIDDFFEGRRKADHVRESITPHSSPTFCVKTATGGWRIVHTFNNLDDATIPAQTPIPRKDMDLDAMSGSVIYSAIDLTNGFYQILMRETFLSRPSAPPAACSGSGS
;
A
#
# COMPACT_ATOMS: atom_id res chain seq x y z
N MET A 1 -36.58 20.47 6.07
CA MET A 1 -35.96 19.25 5.48
C MET A 1 -34.46 19.46 5.52
N THR A 2 -33.69 18.50 6.02
CA THR A 2 -32.22 18.60 6.10
C THR A 2 -31.61 18.57 4.69
N CYS A 3 -30.46 19.24 4.49
CA CYS A 3 -29.76 19.30 3.20
C CYS A 3 -29.55 17.91 2.57
N GLU A 4 -29.29 16.89 3.40
CA GLU A 4 -29.14 15.50 2.95
C GLU A 4 -30.36 14.96 2.19
N LYS A 5 -31.58 15.27 2.67
CA LYS A 5 -32.82 14.79 2.02
C LYS A 5 -33.09 15.46 0.67
N ILE A 6 -32.49 16.64 0.43
CA ILE A 6 -32.61 17.36 -0.84
C ILE A 6 -31.61 16.80 -1.86
N GLU A 7 -30.37 16.56 -1.43
CA GLU A 7 -29.34 15.89 -2.23
C GLU A 7 -29.81 14.49 -2.66
N GLU A 8 -30.37 13.71 -1.73
CA GLU A 8 -30.85 12.35 -2.00
C GLU A 8 -32.00 12.31 -3.03
N ARG A 9 -32.93 13.28 -2.96
CA ARG A 9 -34.01 13.43 -3.96
C ARG A 9 -33.49 13.85 -5.34
N ARG A 10 -32.48 14.72 -5.38
CA ARG A 10 -31.82 15.12 -6.64
C ARG A 10 -31.09 13.94 -7.26
N GLN A 11 -30.45 13.11 -6.44
CA GLN A 11 -29.74 11.91 -6.87
C GLN A 11 -30.70 10.89 -7.48
N LYS A 12 -31.80 10.55 -6.80
CA LYS A 12 -32.85 9.66 -7.33
C LYS A 12 -33.45 10.16 -8.64
N LYS A 13 -33.63 11.48 -8.78
CA LYS A 13 -34.17 12.08 -10.01
C LYS A 13 -33.19 11.98 -11.19
N LEU A 14 -31.89 12.11 -10.90
CA LEU A 14 -30.82 11.97 -11.91
C LEU A 14 -30.67 10.50 -12.34
N GLU A 15 -30.75 9.54 -11.40
CA GLU A 15 -30.73 8.11 -11.70
C GLU A 15 -31.94 7.68 -12.56
N ALA A 16 -33.15 8.11 -12.21
CA ALA A 16 -34.35 7.79 -12.98
C ALA A 16 -34.34 8.41 -14.40
N GLN A 17 -33.77 9.61 -14.57
CA GLN A 17 -33.57 10.18 -15.90
C GLN A 17 -32.60 9.36 -16.76
N LEU A 18 -31.73 8.60 -16.11
CA LEU A 18 -30.70 7.82 -16.76
C LEU A 18 -31.16 6.45 -17.22
N GLU A 19 -31.89 5.74 -16.37
CA GLU A 19 -32.54 4.48 -16.76
C GLU A 19 -33.40 4.70 -18.01
N ALA A 20 -34.14 5.82 -18.04
CA ALA A 20 -34.91 6.24 -19.21
C ALA A 20 -34.07 6.60 -20.44
N GLN A 21 -32.79 6.98 -20.29
CA GLN A 21 -31.86 7.18 -21.41
C GLN A 21 -31.24 5.87 -21.90
N LEU A 22 -30.94 4.94 -20.99
CA LEU A 22 -30.41 3.61 -21.30
C LEU A 22 -31.39 2.78 -22.13
N GLU A 23 -32.68 2.80 -21.78
CA GLU A 23 -33.74 2.09 -22.53
C GLU A 23 -33.93 2.62 -23.96
N ARG A 24 -33.46 3.84 -24.27
CA ARG A 24 -33.59 4.46 -25.60
C ARG A 24 -32.41 4.20 -26.52
N ILE A 25 -31.28 3.73 -25.98
CA ILE A 25 -30.08 3.43 -26.76
C ILE A 25 -30.21 1.98 -27.22
N SER A 26 -30.22 1.71 -28.54
CA SER A 26 -30.31 0.33 -29.05
C SER A 26 -28.95 -0.36 -29.20
N ASP A 27 -27.85 0.39 -29.12
CA ASP A 27 -26.48 -0.09 -29.32
C ASP A 27 -25.82 -0.43 -27.97
N GLU A 28 -25.46 -1.69 -27.77
CA GLU A 28 -24.86 -2.20 -26.52
C GLU A 28 -23.54 -1.48 -26.18
N SER A 29 -22.72 -1.14 -27.18
CA SER A 29 -21.44 -0.44 -26.96
C SER A 29 -21.66 0.97 -26.39
N SER A 30 -22.70 1.65 -26.83
CA SER A 30 -23.11 2.97 -26.35
C SER A 30 -23.76 2.89 -24.97
N GLN A 31 -24.53 1.84 -24.68
CA GLN A 31 -25.07 1.57 -23.34
C GLN A 31 -23.94 1.32 -22.32
N ILE A 32 -22.95 0.49 -22.66
CA ILE A 32 -21.79 0.19 -21.80
C ILE A 32 -20.99 1.46 -21.50
N ASN A 33 -20.70 2.28 -22.52
CA ASN A 33 -19.97 3.54 -22.33
C ASN A 33 -20.74 4.53 -21.44
N LEU A 34 -22.06 4.63 -21.61
CA LEU A 34 -22.88 5.49 -20.77
C LEU A 34 -22.87 4.99 -19.32
N LEU A 35 -23.12 3.70 -19.09
CA LEU A 35 -23.04 3.07 -17.77
C LEU A 35 -21.68 3.33 -17.10
N ALA A 36 -20.57 3.12 -17.83
CA ALA A 36 -19.23 3.39 -17.32
C ALA A 36 -19.02 4.86 -16.91
N GLN A 37 -19.54 5.83 -17.67
CA GLN A 37 -19.48 7.24 -17.29
C GLN A 37 -20.27 7.55 -16.01
N PHE A 38 -21.42 6.90 -15.83
CA PHE A 38 -22.24 7.08 -14.62
C PHE A 38 -21.62 6.43 -13.39
N GLU A 39 -21.12 5.20 -13.53
CA GLU A 39 -20.36 4.54 -12.47
C GLU A 39 -19.13 5.36 -12.09
N THR A 40 -18.43 5.98 -13.05
CA THR A 40 -17.29 6.87 -12.75
C THR A 40 -17.72 8.08 -11.92
N ARG A 41 -18.87 8.69 -12.22
CA ARG A 41 -19.41 9.82 -11.45
C ARG A 41 -19.91 9.41 -10.08
N ARG A 42 -20.56 8.24 -9.97
CA ARG A 42 -21.02 7.65 -8.71
C ARG A 42 -19.83 7.32 -7.81
N ARG A 43 -18.80 6.66 -8.37
CA ARG A 43 -17.54 6.36 -7.70
C ARG A 43 -16.89 7.63 -7.14
N LYS A 44 -16.79 8.71 -7.93
CA LYS A 44 -16.23 9.99 -7.45
C LYS A 44 -17.00 10.56 -6.24
N LYS A 45 -18.33 10.47 -6.24
CA LYS A 45 -19.15 10.90 -5.09
C LYS A 45 -18.96 10.00 -3.88
N GLU A 46 -18.87 8.69 -4.10
CA GLU A 46 -18.72 7.70 -3.04
C GLU A 46 -17.33 7.77 -2.38
N THR A 47 -16.27 7.92 -3.18
CA THR A 47 -14.90 8.20 -2.67
C THR A 47 -14.82 9.53 -1.93
N GLN A 48 -15.65 10.52 -2.27
CA GLN A 48 -15.70 11.78 -1.53
C GLN A 48 -16.40 11.62 -0.17
N LYS A 49 -17.34 10.69 -0.06
CA LYS A 49 -18.04 10.38 1.18
C LYS A 49 -17.13 9.61 2.15
N ASP A 50 -16.42 8.62 1.64
CA ASP A 50 -15.50 7.77 2.40
C ASP A 50 -14.04 8.23 2.19
N SER A 51 -13.81 9.54 2.29
CA SER A 51 -12.51 10.16 2.01
C SER A 51 -11.41 9.75 2.98
N ASP A 52 -11.78 9.20 4.14
CA ASP A 52 -10.88 8.62 5.13
C ASP A 52 -10.37 7.23 4.71
N ILE A 53 -11.16 6.47 3.96
CA ILE A 53 -10.82 5.12 3.47
C ILE A 53 -10.20 5.18 2.08
N PHE A 54 -10.67 6.09 1.22
CA PHE A 54 -10.21 6.28 -0.17
C PHE A 54 -9.55 7.64 -0.38
N PRO A 55 -8.42 7.93 0.30
CA PRO A 55 -7.74 9.21 0.13
C PRO A 55 -7.07 9.29 -1.25
N GLU A 56 -7.04 10.50 -1.84
CA GLU A 56 -6.33 10.75 -3.11
C GLU A 56 -4.82 10.49 -2.99
N LYS A 57 -4.26 10.70 -1.78
CA LYS A 57 -2.89 10.35 -1.41
C LYS A 57 -2.90 9.70 -0.04
N ILE A 58 -2.25 8.55 0.08
CA ILE A 58 -2.12 7.88 1.37
C ILE A 58 -1.30 8.76 2.31
N PRO A 59 -1.82 9.07 3.52
CA PRO A 59 -1.08 9.82 4.52
C PRO A 59 0.19 9.07 4.89
N ALA A 60 1.28 9.82 5.08
CA ALA A 60 2.58 9.29 5.43
C ALA A 60 2.67 9.05 6.95
N GLU A 61 1.77 8.21 7.46
CA GLU A 61 1.62 7.92 8.89
C GLU A 61 1.73 6.41 9.13
N ILE A 62 2.23 6.05 10.33
CA ILE A 62 2.19 4.66 10.78
C ILE A 62 0.72 4.21 10.84
N PRO A 63 0.38 3.08 10.20
CA PRO A 63 -0.98 2.53 10.27
C PRO A 63 -1.40 2.29 11.71
N ALA A 64 -2.66 2.59 12.04
CA ALA A 64 -3.20 2.18 13.33
C ALA A 64 -3.13 0.66 13.47
N GLU A 65 -2.90 0.17 14.70
CA GLU A 65 -2.89 -1.26 14.99
C GLU A 65 -4.29 -1.83 14.74
N ARG A 66 -4.44 -2.50 13.60
CA ARG A 66 -5.69 -3.12 13.15
C ARG A 66 -5.38 -4.51 12.65
N GLY A 67 -5.89 -5.53 13.34
CA GLY A 67 -5.69 -6.93 12.96
C GLY A 67 -4.38 -7.52 13.48
N VAL A 68 -3.77 -8.40 12.68
CA VAL A 68 -2.60 -9.19 13.07
C VAL A 68 -1.33 -8.51 12.55
N PRO A 69 -0.34 -8.20 13.41
CA PRO A 69 0.93 -7.65 12.96
C PRO A 69 1.68 -8.67 12.11
N HIS A 70 2.46 -8.20 11.14
CA HIS A 70 3.33 -9.03 10.35
C HIS A 70 4.48 -9.56 11.20
N GLU A 71 4.63 -10.88 11.23
CA GLU A 71 5.69 -11.61 11.90
C GLU A 71 6.50 -12.39 10.86
N ILE A 72 7.82 -12.46 11.08
CA ILE A 72 8.76 -13.20 10.24
C ILE A 72 9.28 -14.34 11.10
N ASP A 73 8.69 -15.52 10.99
CA ASP A 73 9.19 -16.66 11.77
C ASP A 73 10.46 -17.21 11.12
N LEU A 74 11.57 -17.25 11.86
CA LEU A 74 12.81 -17.85 11.38
C LEU A 74 12.90 -19.31 11.78
N VAL A 75 13.51 -20.13 10.92
CA VAL A 75 13.80 -21.54 11.20
C VAL A 75 14.64 -21.64 12.48
N PRO A 76 14.25 -22.44 13.49
CA PRO A 76 14.99 -22.55 14.74
C PRO A 76 16.47 -22.91 14.51
N GLY A 77 17.37 -22.13 15.09
CA GLY A 77 18.82 -22.29 14.91
C GLY A 77 19.41 -21.61 13.67
N SER A 78 18.62 -20.83 12.92
CA SER A 78 19.12 -19.98 11.85
C SER A 78 20.16 -18.99 12.37
N LYS A 79 21.26 -18.81 11.63
CA LYS A 79 22.23 -17.73 11.88
C LYS A 79 21.65 -16.38 11.48
N TYR A 80 22.23 -15.31 11.98
CA TYR A 80 21.88 -13.96 11.53
C TYR A 80 22.14 -13.80 10.02
N CYS A 81 21.15 -13.25 9.32
CA CYS A 81 21.19 -13.02 7.89
C CYS A 81 21.94 -11.70 7.63
N VAL A 82 23.23 -11.78 7.37
CA VAL A 82 24.09 -10.60 7.14
C VAL A 82 24.60 -10.61 5.70
N THR A 83 24.13 -9.65 4.92
CA THR A 83 24.62 -9.39 3.57
C THR A 83 25.13 -7.95 3.47
N ARG A 84 26.35 -7.78 2.95
CA ARG A 84 27.00 -6.47 2.83
C ARG A 84 26.35 -5.63 1.72
N GLN A 85 26.26 -4.32 1.95
CA GLN A 85 25.92 -3.35 0.93
C GLN A 85 26.85 -3.45 -0.28
N LEU A 86 26.25 -3.58 -1.46
CA LEU A 86 26.96 -3.57 -2.74
C LEU A 86 27.53 -2.16 -3.00
N PRO A 87 28.67 -2.03 -3.69
CA PRO A 87 29.13 -0.74 -4.18
C PRO A 87 28.10 -0.13 -5.13
N LEU A 88 27.69 1.12 -4.86
CA LEU A 88 26.67 1.81 -5.64
C LEU A 88 27.26 3.04 -6.36
N PRO A 89 26.83 3.32 -7.59
CA PRO A 89 27.05 4.61 -8.25
C PRO A 89 26.48 5.78 -7.44
N ARG A 90 27.05 6.98 -7.59
CA ARG A 90 26.66 8.17 -6.79
C ARG A 90 25.19 8.57 -6.96
N ASP A 91 24.66 8.46 -8.16
CA ASP A 91 23.25 8.73 -8.47
C ASP A 91 22.30 7.76 -7.76
N GLN A 92 22.70 6.50 -7.61
CA GLN A 92 21.92 5.51 -6.85
C GLN A 92 21.96 5.79 -5.35
N VAL A 93 23.13 6.18 -4.81
CA VAL A 93 23.27 6.53 -3.38
C VAL A 93 22.32 7.66 -3.01
N GLN A 94 22.35 8.77 -3.76
CA GLN A 94 21.47 9.91 -3.48
C GLN A 94 19.99 9.52 -3.54
N THR A 95 19.61 8.71 -4.53
CA THR A 95 18.23 8.23 -4.69
C THR A 95 17.77 7.39 -3.49
N ILE A 96 18.66 6.53 -2.96
CA ILE A 96 18.37 5.68 -1.81
C ILE A 96 18.28 6.52 -0.54
N ASP A 97 19.17 7.50 -0.37
CA ASP A 97 19.16 8.41 0.78
C ASP A 97 17.87 9.23 0.81
N ASP A 98 17.47 9.80 -0.33
CA ASP A 98 16.21 10.55 -0.47
C ASP A 98 14.99 9.68 -0.16
N PHE A 99 15.01 8.41 -0.60
CA PHE A 99 13.96 7.44 -0.29
C PHE A 99 13.87 7.17 1.21
N PHE A 100 14.99 6.87 1.88
CA PHE A 100 14.99 6.58 3.31
C PHE A 100 14.63 7.82 4.14
N GLU A 101 15.07 9.01 3.75
CA GLU A 101 14.67 10.24 4.44
C GLU A 101 13.15 10.49 4.33
N GLY A 102 12.56 10.25 3.15
CA GLY A 102 11.11 10.29 2.98
C GLY A 102 10.37 9.28 3.83
N ARG A 103 10.89 8.05 3.93
CA ARG A 103 10.31 6.98 4.77
C ARG A 103 10.49 7.23 6.26
N ARG A 104 11.61 7.84 6.67
CA ARG A 104 11.88 8.24 8.04
C ARG A 104 10.94 9.35 8.50
N LYS A 105 10.70 10.36 7.66
CA LYS A 105 9.70 11.42 7.93
C LYS A 105 8.28 10.90 8.06
N ALA A 106 8.00 9.77 7.43
CA ALA A 106 6.72 9.07 7.48
C ALA A 106 6.63 8.04 8.62
N ASP A 107 7.67 7.94 9.46
CA ASP A 107 7.84 6.93 10.51
C ASP A 107 7.73 5.47 10.03
N HIS A 108 7.84 5.21 8.71
CA HIS A 108 7.83 3.87 8.12
C HIS A 108 9.15 3.11 8.35
N VAL A 109 10.25 3.84 8.54
CA VAL A 109 11.61 3.28 8.75
C VAL A 109 12.26 4.02 9.91
N ARG A 110 12.94 3.26 10.76
CA ARG A 110 13.72 3.79 11.89
C ARG A 110 15.11 3.19 11.92
N GLU A 111 16.05 3.90 12.54
CA GLU A 111 17.36 3.33 12.86
C GLU A 111 17.20 2.14 13.80
N SER A 112 18.01 1.12 13.57
CA SER A 112 17.84 -0.17 14.23
C SER A 112 19.22 -0.82 14.41
N ILE A 113 19.47 -1.38 15.59
CA ILE A 113 20.65 -2.19 15.89
C ILE A 113 20.26 -3.66 15.74
N THR A 114 19.93 -4.05 14.51
CA THR A 114 19.58 -5.45 14.20
C THR A 114 20.85 -6.22 13.83
N PRO A 115 20.96 -7.50 14.22
CA PRO A 115 22.04 -8.36 13.77
C PRO A 115 21.85 -8.82 12.31
N HIS A 116 20.71 -8.54 11.68
CA HIS A 116 20.43 -8.83 10.28
C HIS A 116 20.75 -7.59 9.40
N SER A 117 21.22 -7.84 8.17
CA SER A 117 21.42 -6.80 7.17
C SER A 117 21.12 -7.32 5.77
N SER A 118 20.41 -6.52 4.98
CA SER A 118 20.08 -6.82 3.59
C SER A 118 20.42 -5.61 2.73
N PRO A 119 21.17 -5.77 1.62
CA PRO A 119 21.60 -4.64 0.84
C PRO A 119 20.44 -4.10 0.00
N THR A 120 20.51 -2.80 -0.23
CA THR A 120 19.52 -2.03 -0.96
C THR A 120 20.17 -1.45 -2.22
N PHE A 121 19.48 -1.49 -3.34
CA PHE A 121 19.92 -0.87 -4.58
C PHE A 121 18.71 -0.30 -5.33
N CYS A 122 18.93 0.36 -6.46
CA CYS A 122 17.83 0.85 -7.28
C CYS A 122 17.93 0.42 -8.74
N VAL A 123 16.76 0.24 -9.36
CA VAL A 123 16.60 -0.12 -10.77
C VAL A 123 15.78 0.96 -11.48
N LYS A 124 16.12 1.25 -12.74
CA LYS A 124 15.33 2.18 -13.55
C LYS A 124 14.03 1.52 -13.97
N THR A 125 12.92 2.21 -13.79
CA THR A 125 11.61 1.79 -14.30
C THR A 125 11.49 2.17 -15.78
N ALA A 126 10.58 1.50 -16.50
CA ALA A 126 10.25 1.86 -17.88
C ALA A 126 9.76 3.32 -18.02
N THR A 127 9.19 3.87 -16.94
CA THR A 127 8.74 5.28 -16.85
C THR A 127 9.87 6.27 -16.56
N GLY A 128 11.13 5.80 -16.47
CA GLY A 128 12.30 6.65 -16.25
C GLY A 128 12.60 7.01 -14.79
N GLY A 129 11.78 6.54 -13.85
CA GLY A 129 12.00 6.70 -12.41
C GLY A 129 12.93 5.64 -11.82
N TRP A 130 13.22 5.76 -10.53
CA TRP A 130 13.96 4.76 -9.77
C TRP A 130 13.01 3.94 -8.88
N ARG A 131 13.22 2.62 -8.84
CA ARG A 131 12.59 1.72 -7.89
C ARG A 131 13.65 1.23 -6.92
N ILE A 132 13.41 1.43 -5.62
CA ILE A 132 14.25 0.86 -4.56
C ILE A 132 13.97 -0.63 -4.43
N VAL A 133 15.02 -1.43 -4.32
CA VAL A 133 14.98 -2.87 -4.20
C VAL A 133 15.83 -3.28 -3.00
N HIS A 134 15.22 -4.00 -2.07
CA HIS A 134 15.90 -4.66 -0.97
C HIS A 134 16.11 -6.13 -1.34
N THR A 135 17.29 -6.68 -1.07
CA THR A 135 17.58 -8.10 -1.34
C THR A 135 17.45 -8.91 -0.06
N PHE A 136 16.27 -9.48 0.15
CA PHE A 136 15.97 -10.27 1.34
C PHE A 136 16.27 -11.77 1.19
N ASN A 137 16.87 -12.22 0.08
CA ASN A 137 17.09 -13.65 -0.20
C ASN A 137 17.61 -14.48 0.99
N ASN A 138 18.63 -13.99 1.72
CA ASN A 138 19.17 -14.72 2.89
C ASN A 138 18.20 -14.75 4.08
N LEU A 139 17.35 -13.74 4.21
CA LEU A 139 16.28 -13.69 5.20
C LEU A 139 15.12 -14.58 4.76
N ASP A 140 14.74 -14.53 3.49
CA ASP A 140 13.68 -15.35 2.88
C ASP A 140 14.00 -16.84 3.03
N ASP A 141 15.24 -17.26 2.75
CA ASP A 141 15.71 -18.64 2.90
C ASP A 141 15.69 -19.13 4.37
N ALA A 142 15.85 -18.20 5.31
CA ALA A 142 15.81 -18.49 6.74
C ALA A 142 14.39 -18.41 7.33
N THR A 143 13.42 -17.88 6.57
CA THR A 143 12.05 -17.66 7.01
C THR A 143 11.21 -18.92 6.80
N ILE A 144 10.40 -19.28 7.79
CA ILE A 144 9.41 -20.34 7.68
C ILE A 144 8.31 -19.85 6.73
N PRO A 145 8.03 -20.56 5.63
CA PRO A 145 7.05 -20.10 4.65
C PRO A 145 5.64 -20.10 5.26
N ALA A 146 4.92 -18.99 5.06
CA ALA A 146 3.53 -18.88 5.47
C ALA A 146 2.69 -20.00 4.85
N GLN A 147 1.89 -20.69 5.69
CA GLN A 147 1.08 -21.84 5.26
C GLN A 147 -0.29 -21.45 4.70
N THR A 148 -0.50 -20.18 4.38
CA THR A 148 -1.77 -19.68 3.82
C THR A 148 -1.66 -19.62 2.29
N PRO A 149 -2.24 -20.60 1.56
CA PRO A 149 -2.19 -20.58 0.11
C PRO A 149 -3.03 -19.40 -0.43
N ILE A 150 -2.44 -18.64 -1.35
CA ILE A 150 -3.19 -17.66 -2.14
C ILE A 150 -4.04 -18.43 -3.16
N PRO A 151 -5.36 -18.17 -3.24
CA PRO A 151 -6.21 -18.86 -4.20
C PRO A 151 -5.74 -18.61 -5.64
N ARG A 152 -6.02 -19.57 -6.52
CA ARG A 152 -5.75 -19.39 -7.95
C ARG A 152 -6.78 -18.42 -8.53
N LYS A 153 -6.34 -17.58 -9.45
CA LYS A 153 -7.21 -16.61 -10.15
C LYS A 153 -8.51 -17.25 -10.68
N ASP A 154 -8.44 -18.45 -11.25
CA ASP A 154 -9.63 -19.12 -11.81
C ASP A 154 -10.66 -19.47 -10.73
N MET A 155 -10.21 -19.85 -9.53
CA MET A 155 -11.11 -20.13 -8.40
C MET A 155 -11.81 -18.85 -7.93
N ASP A 156 -11.09 -17.73 -7.88
CA ASP A 156 -11.68 -16.43 -7.51
C ASP A 156 -12.72 -15.99 -8.56
N LEU A 157 -12.43 -16.19 -9.86
CA LEU A 157 -13.36 -15.88 -10.94
C LEU A 157 -14.60 -16.77 -10.91
N ASP A 158 -14.43 -18.07 -10.71
CA ASP A 158 -15.54 -19.03 -10.60
C ASP A 158 -16.43 -18.69 -9.39
N ALA A 159 -15.84 -18.28 -8.26
CA ALA A 159 -16.57 -17.86 -7.07
C ALA A 159 -17.43 -16.61 -7.30
N MET A 160 -17.05 -15.74 -8.23
CA MET A 160 -17.85 -14.57 -8.60
C MET A 160 -18.86 -14.85 -9.73
N SER A 161 -18.89 -16.06 -10.28
CA SER A 161 -19.77 -16.41 -11.40
C SER A 161 -21.25 -16.12 -11.08
N GLY A 162 -21.98 -15.61 -12.08
CA GLY A 162 -23.37 -15.18 -11.91
C GLY A 162 -23.55 -13.79 -11.29
N SER A 163 -22.49 -13.14 -10.81
CA SER A 163 -22.54 -11.73 -10.42
C SER A 163 -22.69 -10.83 -11.64
N VAL A 164 -23.53 -9.81 -11.52
CA VAL A 164 -23.82 -8.84 -12.59
C VAL A 164 -22.99 -7.56 -12.41
N ILE A 165 -22.59 -7.24 -11.18
CA ILE A 165 -21.86 -6.03 -10.83
C ILE A 165 -20.60 -6.44 -10.08
N TYR A 166 -19.46 -5.88 -10.50
CA TYR A 166 -18.15 -6.12 -9.90
C TYR A 166 -17.55 -4.80 -9.44
N SER A 167 -16.88 -4.82 -8.29
CA SER A 167 -16.04 -3.72 -7.84
C SER A 167 -14.64 -4.26 -7.57
N ALA A 168 -13.64 -3.44 -7.89
CA ALA A 168 -12.24 -3.74 -7.61
C ALA A 168 -11.67 -2.62 -6.75
N ILE A 169 -11.05 -3.02 -5.64
CA ILE A 169 -10.37 -2.14 -4.70
C ILE A 169 -8.90 -2.56 -4.69
N ASP A 170 -8.00 -1.61 -4.90
CA ASP A 170 -6.56 -1.81 -4.79
C ASP A 170 -6.04 -1.16 -3.52
N LEU A 171 -5.23 -1.89 -2.76
CA LEU A 171 -4.56 -1.37 -1.57
C LEU A 171 -3.25 -0.73 -1.99
N THR A 172 -3.29 0.55 -2.36
CA THR A 172 -2.10 1.31 -2.74
C THR A 172 -1.06 1.26 -1.62
N ASN A 173 0.20 0.92 -1.93
CA ASN A 173 1.27 0.73 -0.94
C ASN A 173 0.91 -0.26 0.19
N GLY A 174 0.06 -1.26 -0.06
CA GLY A 174 -0.52 -2.15 0.96
C GLY A 174 0.49 -2.77 1.95
N PHE A 175 1.73 -3.04 1.52
CA PHE A 175 2.79 -3.53 2.43
C PHE A 175 3.11 -2.57 3.58
N TYR A 176 3.05 -1.26 3.35
CA TYR A 176 3.30 -0.25 4.38
C TYR A 176 2.08 -0.02 5.29
N GLN A 177 0.93 -0.64 4.97
CA GLN A 177 -0.29 -0.54 5.77
C GLN A 177 -0.36 -1.61 6.88
N ILE A 178 0.55 -2.58 6.87
CA ILE A 178 0.60 -3.67 7.86
C ILE A 178 1.75 -3.40 8.83
N LEU A 179 1.45 -3.38 10.13
CA LEU A 179 2.47 -3.17 11.15
C LEU A 179 3.36 -4.38 11.32
N MET A 180 4.66 -4.15 11.46
CA MET A 180 5.63 -5.18 11.86
C MET A 180 5.54 -5.45 13.35
N ARG A 181 5.66 -6.70 13.76
CA ARG A 181 5.77 -7.07 15.18
C ARG A 181 7.04 -6.47 15.79
N GLU A 182 6.90 -5.83 16.94
CA GLU A 182 8.02 -5.07 17.55
C GLU A 182 9.22 -5.96 17.93
N THR A 183 9.01 -7.25 18.19
CA THR A 183 10.10 -8.20 18.46
C THR A 183 11.10 -8.34 17.31
N PHE A 184 10.65 -8.13 16.07
CA PHE A 184 11.51 -8.12 14.88
C PHE A 184 12.17 -6.77 14.62
N LEU A 185 11.55 -5.70 15.10
CA LEU A 185 12.09 -4.36 15.00
C LEU A 185 13.11 -4.18 16.13
N SER A 186 14.40 -4.43 15.84
CA SER A 186 15.45 -4.29 16.86
C SER A 186 15.34 -2.95 17.61
N ARG A 187 15.86 -2.92 18.84
CA ARG A 187 15.83 -1.74 19.71
C ARG A 187 16.33 -0.50 18.95
N PRO A 188 15.62 0.64 19.02
CA PRO A 188 16.09 1.89 18.43
C PRO A 188 17.47 2.23 18.99
N SER A 189 18.35 2.76 18.14
CA SER A 189 19.62 3.37 18.57
C SER A 189 19.30 4.42 19.65
N ALA A 190 20.02 4.38 20.77
CA ALA A 190 19.88 5.44 21.78
C ALA A 190 20.16 6.79 21.11
N PRO A 191 19.44 7.87 21.45
CA PRO A 191 19.73 9.18 20.90
C PRO A 191 21.19 9.54 21.22
N PRO A 192 21.91 10.22 20.30
CA PRO A 192 23.30 10.59 20.53
C PRO A 192 23.38 11.35 21.85
N ALA A 193 24.23 10.87 22.76
CA ALA A 193 24.46 11.52 24.03
C ALA A 193 24.80 12.99 23.76
N ALA A 194 23.99 13.90 24.29
CA ALA A 194 24.31 15.31 24.26
C ALA A 194 25.69 15.45 24.93
N CYS A 195 26.71 15.81 24.15
CA CYS A 195 28.01 16.19 24.68
C CYS A 195 27.78 17.40 25.59
N SER A 196 27.62 17.15 26.89
CA SER A 196 27.70 18.18 27.91
C SER A 196 29.14 18.65 27.92
N GLY A 197 29.41 19.72 27.17
CA GLY A 197 30.68 20.42 27.23
C GLY A 197 30.90 20.92 28.65
N SER A 198 31.74 20.23 29.41
CA SER A 198 32.36 20.77 30.60
C SER A 198 33.38 21.81 30.15
N GLY A 199 32.93 23.07 30.04
CA GLY A 199 33.83 24.20 30.00
C GLY A 199 34.55 24.27 31.35
N SER A 200 35.88 24.16 31.31
CA SER A 200 36.78 24.58 32.39
C SER A 200 37.36 25.93 32.04
#